data_AF-A0ABD3RGF3-F1
#
_entry.id   AF-A0ABD3RGF3-F1
#
_cell.length_a   1.000
_cell.length_b   1.000
_cell.length_c   1.000
_cell.angle_alpha   90.00
_cell.angle_beta   90.00
_cell.angle_gamma   90.00
#
_symmetry.space_group_name_H-M   'P 1'
#
loop_
_entity.id
_entity.type
_entity.pdbx_description
1 polymer ?
#
loop_
_entity_poly.entity_id
_entity_poly.type
_entity_poly.pdbx_seq_one_letter_code
_entity_poly.pdbx_strand_id
1 'polypeptide(L)'
;MMNRLASSCSALPRRLRHNHLALRPISITPPLALPLPAKKTSPEEPKTAQKKVNKEKKGPSTAKLEKMDSAEKRITDLLIKAYDAPSLVPPPASAEEMAQRYNVGRNYVIGCFRRHNELNHDLAVKIRMKKYALRMMPREGIDLGDVTTTSSDGRSVYGKWKAEALKVNDSWGPPDHRHVPMYTPPIEGFDISQYMNMGDEDN
;
A
#
# COMPACT_ATOMS: atom_id res chain seq x y z
N MET A 1 -67.44 -30.35 -3.38
CA MET A 1 -66.91 -29.49 -4.45
C MET A 1 -66.45 -28.18 -3.83
N MET A 2 -65.15 -28.01 -3.58
CA MET A 2 -64.59 -26.80 -2.96
C MET A 2 -63.69 -26.10 -3.98
N ASN A 3 -64.09 -24.90 -4.39
CA ASN A 3 -63.37 -24.03 -5.31
C ASN A 3 -62.20 -23.34 -4.59
N ARG A 4 -60.98 -23.57 -5.08
CA ARG A 4 -59.78 -22.82 -4.68
C ARG A 4 -59.68 -21.55 -5.52
N LEU A 5 -59.74 -20.39 -4.87
CA LEU A 5 -59.45 -19.10 -5.49
C LEU A 5 -57.92 -18.91 -5.56
N ALA A 6 -57.44 -18.64 -6.77
CA ALA A 6 -56.05 -18.34 -7.06
C ALA A 6 -55.69 -16.93 -6.58
N SER A 7 -54.63 -16.83 -5.77
CA SER A 7 -54.02 -15.56 -5.36
C SER A 7 -52.98 -15.15 -6.42
N SER A 8 -53.29 -14.13 -7.22
CA SER A 8 -52.37 -13.55 -8.19
C SER A 8 -51.45 -12.55 -7.48
N CYS A 9 -50.20 -12.95 -7.29
CA CYS A 9 -49.13 -12.07 -6.81
C CYS A 9 -48.69 -11.15 -7.97
N SER A 10 -49.01 -9.86 -7.89
CA SER A 10 -48.58 -8.85 -8.86
C SER A 10 -47.11 -8.48 -8.63
N ALA A 11 -46.24 -9.01 -9.49
CA ALA A 11 -44.83 -8.64 -9.53
C ALA A 11 -44.67 -7.26 -10.18
N LEU A 12 -44.35 -6.23 -9.39
CA LEU A 12 -43.94 -4.93 -9.93
C LEU A 12 -42.50 -5.02 -10.50
N PRO A 13 -42.23 -4.39 -11.66
CA PRO A 13 -40.90 -4.38 -12.24
C PRO A 13 -39.95 -3.48 -11.43
N ARG A 14 -38.96 -4.09 -10.79
CA ARG A 14 -37.81 -3.41 -10.17
C ARG A 14 -37.00 -2.69 -11.26
N ARG A 15 -37.24 -1.39 -11.46
CA ARG A 15 -36.36 -0.51 -12.25
C ARG A 15 -35.02 -0.37 -11.53
N LEU A 16 -34.06 -1.21 -11.90
CA LEU A 16 -32.64 -1.04 -11.56
C LEU A 16 -32.09 0.19 -12.30
N ARG A 17 -32.08 1.35 -11.62
CA ARG A 17 -31.28 2.49 -12.06
C ARG A 17 -29.81 2.08 -12.01
N HIS A 18 -29.22 1.92 -13.19
CA HIS A 18 -27.79 1.72 -13.36
C HIS A 18 -27.10 3.06 -13.04
N ASN A 19 -26.76 3.26 -11.77
CA ASN A 19 -25.75 4.26 -11.44
C ASN A 19 -24.43 3.74 -12.01
N HIS A 20 -23.89 4.43 -13.01
CA HIS A 20 -22.52 4.28 -13.49
C HIS A 20 -21.55 4.60 -12.35
N LEU A 21 -21.37 3.66 -11.42
CA LEU A 21 -20.21 3.63 -10.55
C LEU A 21 -19.04 3.26 -11.45
N ALA A 22 -18.17 4.23 -11.69
CA ALA A 22 -16.87 4.00 -12.28
C ALA A 22 -16.19 2.86 -11.52
N LEU A 23 -16.15 1.69 -12.16
CA LEU A 23 -15.37 0.54 -11.73
C LEU A 23 -13.91 0.96 -11.75
N ARG A 24 -13.39 1.39 -10.60
CA ARG A 24 -11.95 1.48 -10.42
C ARG A 24 -11.42 0.05 -10.38
N PRO A 25 -10.48 -0.33 -11.26
CA PRO A 25 -9.88 -1.65 -11.25
C PRO A 25 -9.16 -1.87 -9.91
N ILE A 26 -9.61 -2.86 -9.15
CA ILE A 26 -8.99 -3.31 -7.90
C ILE A 26 -7.86 -4.27 -8.29
N SER A 27 -6.84 -3.74 -8.96
CA SER A 27 -5.60 -4.46 -9.25
C SER A 27 -4.47 -3.47 -9.14
N ILE A 28 -4.05 -3.20 -7.90
CA ILE A 28 -2.81 -2.47 -7.62
C ILE A 28 -1.68 -3.50 -7.68
N THR A 29 -1.38 -3.94 -8.90
CA THR A 29 -0.03 -4.41 -9.21
C THR A 29 0.64 -3.23 -9.92
N PRO A 30 1.69 -2.62 -9.34
CA PRO A 30 2.42 -1.58 -10.04
C PRO A 30 3.01 -2.19 -11.32
N PRO A 31 2.78 -1.61 -12.52
CA PRO A 31 3.48 -2.06 -13.70
C PRO A 31 4.97 -1.80 -13.49
N LEU A 32 5.78 -2.86 -13.51
CA LEU A 32 7.23 -2.77 -13.60
C LEU A 32 7.57 -2.10 -14.93
N ALA A 33 7.79 -0.78 -14.89
CA ALA A 33 8.28 -0.02 -16.02
C ALA A 33 9.70 -0.49 -16.34
N LEU A 34 9.85 -1.19 -17.46
CA LEU A 34 11.15 -1.51 -18.04
C LEU A 34 11.91 -0.22 -18.37
N PRO A 35 13.18 -0.04 -17.93
CA PRO A 35 13.96 1.12 -18.32
C PRO A 35 14.38 1.00 -19.79
N LEU A 36 14.04 2.02 -20.59
CA LEU A 36 14.52 2.17 -21.97
C LEU A 36 16.02 2.50 -21.99
N PRO A 37 16.80 2.00 -22.96
CA PRO A 37 18.23 2.28 -23.07
C PRO A 37 18.49 3.72 -23.54
N ALA A 38 19.36 4.43 -22.82
CA ALA A 38 19.80 5.78 -23.14
C ALA A 38 20.62 5.82 -24.45
N LYS A 39 20.29 6.81 -25.29
CA LYS A 39 20.89 7.10 -26.58
C LYS A 39 22.24 7.80 -26.38
N LYS A 40 23.30 7.26 -27.00
CA LYS A 40 24.64 7.86 -27.07
C LYS A 40 24.66 9.02 -28.07
N THR A 41 25.28 10.14 -27.70
CA THR A 41 25.80 11.15 -28.64
C THR A 41 27.20 11.60 -28.20
N SER A 42 28.02 11.88 -29.20
CA SER A 42 29.48 11.95 -29.25
C SER A 42 30.04 13.38 -29.05
N PRO A 43 31.26 13.77 -29.51
CA PRO A 43 32.33 14.27 -28.64
C PRO A 43 32.70 15.75 -28.87
N GLU A 44 33.20 16.45 -27.86
CA GLU A 44 33.91 17.73 -28.08
C GLU A 44 34.90 18.02 -26.93
N GLU A 45 36.17 18.09 -27.28
CA GLU A 45 37.29 18.66 -26.50
C GLU A 45 37.56 20.10 -27.02
N PRO A 46 38.51 20.91 -26.47
CA PRO A 46 39.21 20.89 -25.16
C PRO A 46 39.22 22.30 -24.50
N LYS A 47 39.70 22.42 -23.24
CA LYS A 47 40.74 23.42 -22.84
C LYS A 47 41.20 23.29 -21.38
N THR A 48 42.51 23.36 -21.28
CA THR A 48 43.48 23.36 -20.18
C THR A 48 43.20 24.28 -18.98
N ALA A 49 43.44 23.76 -17.77
CA ALA A 49 44.02 24.54 -16.65
C ALA A 49 44.83 23.60 -15.73
N GLN A 50 46.15 23.78 -15.71
CA GLN A 50 47.08 23.02 -14.88
C GLN A 50 46.97 23.44 -13.41
N LYS A 51 46.53 22.53 -12.55
CA LYS A 51 46.59 22.70 -11.08
C LYS A 51 47.59 21.72 -10.48
N LYS A 52 48.42 22.26 -9.61
CA LYS A 52 49.58 21.63 -8.95
C LYS A 52 49.24 20.27 -8.33
N VAL A 53 50.06 19.29 -8.71
CA VAL A 53 50.07 17.90 -8.25
C VAL A 53 50.38 17.86 -6.75
N ASN A 54 49.35 17.60 -5.93
CA ASN A 54 49.54 16.84 -4.71
C ASN A 54 49.70 15.38 -5.14
N LYS A 55 50.72 14.68 -4.63
CA LYS A 55 50.92 13.24 -4.87
C LYS A 55 49.69 12.47 -4.41
N GLU A 56 48.78 12.20 -5.33
CA GLU A 56 47.72 11.23 -5.12
C GLU A 56 48.35 9.85 -4.99
N LYS A 57 47.91 9.15 -3.94
CA LYS A 57 48.22 7.75 -3.70
C LYS A 57 47.97 6.98 -4.99
N LYS A 58 48.98 6.24 -5.47
CA LYS A 58 48.91 5.38 -6.66
C LYS A 58 47.52 4.74 -6.73
N GLY A 59 46.73 5.12 -7.73
CA GLY A 59 45.43 4.52 -7.99
C GLY A 59 45.57 3.00 -8.11
N PRO A 60 44.49 2.25 -7.89
CA PRO A 60 44.52 0.80 -7.99
C PRO A 60 45.12 0.42 -9.35
N SER A 61 46.17 -0.41 -9.32
CA SER A 61 46.84 -0.91 -10.53
C SER A 61 45.80 -1.40 -11.53
N THR A 62 45.97 -1.12 -12.82
CA THR A 62 45.04 -1.52 -13.92
C THR A 62 44.57 -2.97 -13.84
N ALA A 63 45.45 -3.88 -13.38
CA ALA A 63 45.13 -5.29 -13.13
C ALA A 63 44.08 -5.56 -12.03
N LYS A 64 43.84 -4.61 -11.11
CA LYS A 64 42.79 -4.69 -10.09
C LYS A 64 41.43 -4.25 -10.66
N LEU A 65 41.41 -3.21 -11.50
CA LEU A 65 40.20 -2.76 -12.19
C LEU A 65 39.65 -3.84 -13.14
N GLU A 66 40.50 -4.47 -13.95
CA GLU A 66 40.07 -5.55 -14.85
C GLU A 66 39.52 -6.77 -14.10
N LYS A 67 40.07 -7.07 -12.91
CA LYS A 67 39.54 -8.13 -12.04
C LYS A 67 38.17 -7.78 -11.49
N MET A 68 37.95 -6.53 -11.07
CA MET A 68 36.64 -6.06 -10.59
C MET A 68 35.61 -6.09 -11.72
N ASP A 69 35.94 -5.59 -12.91
CA ASP A 69 35.06 -5.64 -14.09
C ASP A 69 34.72 -7.09 -14.48
N SER A 70 35.68 -8.02 -14.37
CA SER A 70 35.43 -9.44 -14.63
C SER A 70 34.53 -10.10 -13.58
N ALA A 71 34.62 -9.66 -12.32
CA ALA A 71 33.78 -10.14 -11.24
C ALA A 71 32.34 -9.60 -11.37
N GLU A 72 32.18 -8.33 -11.69
CA GLU A 72 30.88 -7.71 -11.98
C GLU A 72 30.19 -8.40 -13.15
N LYS A 73 30.92 -8.64 -14.26
CA LYS A 73 30.39 -9.39 -15.42
C LYS A 73 29.93 -10.80 -15.04
N ARG A 74 30.67 -11.51 -14.16
CA ARG A 74 30.25 -12.83 -13.67
C ARG A 74 28.97 -12.77 -12.84
N ILE A 75 28.83 -11.76 -11.98
CA ILE A 75 27.62 -11.56 -11.16
C ILE A 75 26.44 -11.24 -12.06
N THR A 76 26.61 -10.35 -13.04
CA THR A 76 25.54 -10.03 -14.01
C THR A 76 25.15 -11.26 -14.82
N ASP A 77 26.11 -12.06 -15.27
CA ASP A 77 25.84 -13.29 -16.01
C ASP A 77 25.09 -14.32 -15.15
N LEU A 78 25.40 -14.40 -13.84
CA LEU A 78 24.67 -15.25 -12.90
C LEU A 78 23.24 -14.76 -12.68
N LEU A 79 23.04 -13.45 -12.56
CA LEU A 79 21.70 -12.86 -12.42
C LEU A 79 20.86 -13.07 -13.69
N ILE A 80 21.47 -12.90 -14.87
CA ILE A 80 20.83 -13.19 -16.15
C ILE A 80 20.45 -14.68 -16.23
N LYS A 81 21.38 -15.59 -15.89
CA LYS A 81 21.10 -17.03 -15.86
C LYS A 81 20.03 -17.42 -14.84
N ALA A 82 19.96 -16.74 -13.69
CA ALA A 82 18.93 -16.98 -12.69
C ALA A 82 17.56 -16.51 -13.17
N TYR A 83 17.51 -15.41 -13.93
CA TYR A 83 16.29 -14.88 -14.52
C TYR A 83 15.79 -15.73 -15.70
N ASP A 84 16.73 -16.21 -16.54
CA ASP A 84 16.46 -17.05 -17.72
C ASP A 84 16.32 -18.54 -17.36
N ALA A 85 16.45 -18.92 -16.09
CA ALA A 85 16.32 -20.30 -15.66
C ALA A 85 14.92 -20.84 -16.04
N PRO A 86 14.82 -22.02 -16.67
CA PRO A 86 13.54 -22.60 -17.06
C PRO A 86 12.68 -22.83 -15.81
N SER A 87 11.39 -22.54 -15.91
CA SER A 87 10.47 -22.80 -14.81
C SER A 87 10.42 -24.30 -14.53
N LEU A 88 10.60 -24.67 -13.26
CA LEU A 88 10.42 -26.04 -12.82
C LEU A 88 8.94 -26.39 -12.95
N VAL A 89 8.61 -27.30 -13.86
CA VAL A 89 7.25 -27.82 -13.97
C VAL A 89 7.01 -28.71 -12.75
N PRO A 90 6.01 -28.40 -11.91
CA PRO A 90 5.72 -29.24 -10.75
C PRO A 90 5.26 -30.62 -11.20
N PRO A 91 5.48 -31.67 -10.40
CA PRO A 91 4.99 -33.00 -10.71
C PRO A 91 3.45 -32.99 -10.86
N PRO A 92 2.88 -33.84 -11.74
CA PRO A 92 1.44 -33.93 -11.90
C PRO A 92 0.80 -34.42 -10.58
N ALA A 93 -0.22 -33.70 -10.12
CA ALA A 93 -0.94 -34.05 -8.90
C ALA A 93 -1.81 -35.29 -9.11
N SER A 94 -1.98 -36.10 -8.05
CA SER A 94 -2.93 -37.21 -8.08
C SER A 94 -4.38 -36.70 -8.19
N ALA A 95 -5.31 -37.51 -8.70
CA ALA A 95 -6.71 -37.11 -8.84
C ALA A 95 -7.35 -36.74 -7.49
N GLU A 96 -7.00 -37.46 -6.43
CA GLU A 96 -7.45 -37.18 -5.06
C GLU A 96 -6.92 -35.83 -4.56
N GLU A 97 -5.64 -35.55 -4.79
CA GLU A 97 -5.02 -34.28 -4.40
C GLU A 97 -5.64 -33.11 -5.18
N MET A 98 -5.94 -33.28 -6.48
CA MET A 98 -6.63 -32.26 -7.26
C MET A 98 -8.01 -31.92 -6.68
N ALA A 99 -8.79 -32.92 -6.26
CA ALA A 99 -10.08 -32.70 -5.61
C ALA A 99 -9.93 -31.98 -4.27
N GLN A 100 -8.90 -32.32 -3.47
CA GLN A 100 -8.59 -31.61 -2.24
C GLN A 100 -8.21 -30.15 -2.50
N ARG A 101 -7.31 -29.88 -3.45
CA ARG A 101 -6.91 -28.53 -3.85
C ARG A 101 -8.12 -27.70 -4.31
N TYR A 102 -9.03 -28.30 -5.08
CA TYR A 102 -10.27 -27.66 -5.50
C TYR A 102 -11.15 -27.25 -4.30
N ASN A 103 -11.35 -28.16 -3.35
CA ASN A 103 -12.15 -27.89 -2.14
C ASN A 103 -11.50 -26.81 -1.26
N VAL A 104 -10.18 -26.89 -1.05
CA VAL A 104 -9.41 -25.89 -0.31
C VAL A 104 -9.52 -24.52 -0.98
N GLY A 105 -9.34 -24.46 -2.30
CA GLY A 105 -9.47 -23.22 -3.07
C GLY A 105 -10.87 -22.60 -2.97
N ARG A 106 -11.92 -23.41 -3.09
CA ARG A 106 -13.31 -22.94 -2.95
C ARG A 106 -13.58 -22.40 -1.54
N ASN A 107 -13.17 -23.12 -0.50
CA ASN A 107 -13.35 -22.69 0.88
C ASN A 107 -12.55 -21.42 1.19
N TYR A 108 -11.33 -21.30 0.67
CA TYR A 108 -10.52 -20.09 0.78
C TYR A 108 -11.23 -18.88 0.16
N VAL A 109 -11.71 -18.99 -1.08
CA VAL A 109 -12.41 -17.90 -1.76
C VAL A 109 -13.67 -17.48 -0.99
N ILE A 110 -14.47 -18.46 -0.54
CA ILE A 110 -15.66 -18.19 0.30
C ILE A 110 -15.25 -17.46 1.60
N GLY A 111 -14.18 -17.90 2.25
CA GLY A 111 -13.64 -17.26 3.45
C GLY A 111 -13.19 -15.82 3.21
N CYS A 112 -12.51 -15.56 2.10
CA CYS A 112 -12.11 -14.21 1.68
C CYS A 112 -13.32 -13.30 1.49
N PHE A 113 -14.38 -13.78 0.83
CA PHE A 113 -15.61 -13.01 0.64
C PHE A 113 -16.32 -12.72 1.97
N ARG A 114 -16.37 -13.68 2.90
CA ARG A 114 -16.94 -13.47 4.23
C ARG A 114 -16.18 -12.38 5.00
N ARG A 115 -14.85 -12.50 5.09
CA ARG A 115 -13.99 -11.49 5.75
C ARG A 115 -14.14 -10.11 5.10
N HIS A 116 -14.20 -10.04 3.77
CA HIS A 116 -14.40 -8.78 3.05
C HIS A 116 -15.75 -8.13 3.39
N ASN A 117 -16.82 -8.93 3.42
CA ASN A 117 -18.17 -8.47 3.77
C ASN A 117 -18.26 -7.99 5.22
N GLU A 118 -17.64 -8.72 6.15
CA GLU A 118 -17.57 -8.33 7.57
C GLU A 118 -16.86 -6.99 7.76
N LEU A 119 -15.66 -6.83 7.16
CA LEU A 119 -14.90 -5.58 7.23
C LEU A 119 -15.66 -4.41 6.60
N ASN A 120 -16.30 -4.62 5.45
CA ASN A 120 -17.10 -3.59 4.80
C ASN A 120 -18.36 -3.23 5.60
N HIS A 121 -19.00 -4.21 6.23
CA HIS A 121 -20.16 -3.96 7.07
C HIS A 121 -19.78 -3.10 8.28
N ASP A 122 -18.71 -3.48 8.99
CA ASP A 122 -18.18 -2.72 10.12
C ASP A 122 -17.79 -1.29 9.70
N LEU A 123 -17.06 -1.14 8.60
CA LEU A 123 -16.68 0.16 8.05
C LEU A 123 -17.92 1.00 7.69
N ALA A 124 -18.93 0.41 7.07
CA ALA A 124 -20.17 1.09 6.73
C ALA A 124 -20.95 1.54 7.97
N VAL A 125 -20.98 0.73 9.03
CA VAL A 125 -21.56 1.11 10.33
C VAL A 125 -20.78 2.29 10.93
N LYS A 126 -19.45 2.22 10.98
CA LYS A 126 -18.60 3.32 11.49
C LYS A 126 -18.79 4.62 10.72
N ILE A 127 -18.88 4.56 9.39
CA ILE A 127 -19.17 5.72 8.54
C ILE A 127 -20.55 6.30 8.86
N ARG A 128 -21.58 5.45 9.01
CA ARG A 128 -22.94 5.90 9.38
C ARG A 128 -22.97 6.55 10.75
N MET A 129 -22.31 5.95 11.74
CA MET A 129 -22.18 6.52 13.09
C MET A 129 -21.47 7.87 13.05
N LYS A 130 -20.36 7.98 12.31
CA LYS A 130 -19.65 9.25 12.12
C LYS A 130 -20.55 10.31 11.49
N LYS A 131 -21.27 9.98 10.42
CA LYS A 131 -22.23 10.90 9.78
C LYS A 131 -23.34 11.32 10.73
N TYR A 132 -23.85 10.40 11.54
CA TYR A 132 -24.87 10.69 12.54
C TYR A 132 -24.34 11.64 13.62
N ALA A 133 -23.15 11.39 14.17
CA ALA A 133 -22.50 12.27 15.13
C ALA A 133 -22.28 13.69 14.56
N LEU A 134 -21.81 13.81 13.32
CA LEU A 134 -21.68 15.11 12.63
C LEU A 134 -23.03 15.83 12.47
N ARG A 135 -24.12 15.09 12.25
CA ARG A 135 -25.46 15.65 12.14
C ARG A 135 -25.98 16.16 13.49
N MET A 136 -25.64 15.50 14.59
CA MET A 136 -26.04 15.87 15.95
C MET A 136 -25.30 17.09 16.50
N MET A 137 -24.17 17.49 15.91
CA MET A 137 -23.48 18.71 16.31
C MET A 137 -24.25 19.98 15.89
N PRO A 138 -24.27 21.03 16.75
CA PRO A 138 -24.92 22.31 16.44
C PRO A 138 -24.41 22.93 15.14
N ARG A 139 -25.32 23.55 14.39
CA ARG A 139 -25.00 24.38 13.23
C ARG A 139 -24.72 25.80 13.67
N GLU A 140 -23.62 26.37 13.17
CA GLU A 140 -23.29 27.78 13.39
C GLU A 140 -24.44 28.69 12.97
N GLY A 141 -24.93 29.54 13.89
CA GLY A 141 -25.90 30.59 13.62
C GLY A 141 -27.37 30.16 13.43
N ILE A 142 -27.71 28.88 13.55
CA ILE A 142 -29.09 28.38 13.34
C ILE A 142 -29.68 27.72 14.58
N ASP A 143 -28.90 26.91 15.31
CA ASP A 143 -29.45 26.09 16.39
C ASP A 143 -29.49 26.86 17.72
N LEU A 144 -30.65 26.83 18.40
CA LEU A 144 -31.02 27.60 19.60
C LEU A 144 -30.17 27.33 20.88
N GLY A 145 -29.12 26.52 20.80
CA GLY A 145 -28.23 26.18 21.93
C GLY A 145 -26.85 26.84 21.87
N ASP A 146 -26.57 27.59 20.79
CA ASP A 146 -25.32 28.32 20.66
C ASP A 146 -25.41 29.61 21.49
N VAL A 147 -25.20 29.49 22.80
CA VAL A 147 -25.02 30.66 23.67
C VAL A 147 -23.83 31.41 23.10
N THR A 148 -24.10 32.56 22.50
CA THR A 148 -23.08 33.55 22.19
C THR A 148 -22.46 33.94 23.53
N THR A 149 -21.37 33.25 23.90
CA THR A 149 -20.48 33.77 24.93
C THR A 149 -20.17 35.20 24.55
N THR A 150 -20.25 36.11 25.53
CA THR A 150 -20.03 37.56 25.48
C THR A 150 -18.62 37.97 25.01
N SER A 151 -18.01 37.21 24.11
CA SER A 151 -16.90 37.67 23.29
C SER A 151 -17.47 38.67 22.28
N SER A 152 -16.83 39.83 22.17
CA SER A 152 -17.19 40.97 21.31
C SER A 152 -17.48 40.64 19.85
N ASP A 153 -17.08 39.45 19.38
CA ASP A 153 -17.15 39.05 17.97
C ASP A 153 -18.48 38.37 17.57
N GLY A 154 -19.38 38.10 18.52
CA GLY A 154 -20.69 37.50 18.24
C GLY A 154 -20.66 36.09 17.64
N ARG A 155 -19.48 35.43 17.64
CA ARG A 155 -19.31 34.09 17.07
C ARG A 155 -19.54 33.03 18.12
N SER A 156 -20.24 31.99 17.69
CA SER A 156 -20.68 30.92 18.53
C SER A 156 -19.56 29.86 18.70
N VAL A 157 -19.44 29.29 19.90
CA VAL A 157 -18.34 28.34 20.20
C VAL A 157 -18.64 26.96 19.64
N TYR A 158 -19.91 26.54 19.66
CA TYR A 158 -20.30 25.18 19.30
C TYR A 158 -20.41 24.98 17.78
N GLY A 159 -20.77 26.01 17.03
CA GLY A 159 -20.75 25.99 15.56
C GLY A 159 -19.36 25.74 14.96
N LYS A 160 -18.31 26.26 15.60
CA LYS A 160 -16.91 26.08 15.17
C LYS A 160 -16.46 24.64 15.18
N TRP A 161 -16.90 23.84 16.17
CA TRP A 161 -16.50 22.43 16.28
C TRP A 161 -16.97 21.61 15.10
N LYS A 162 -18.18 21.87 14.59
CA LYS A 162 -18.69 21.20 13.40
C LYS A 162 -17.88 21.59 12.17
N ALA A 163 -17.58 22.87 11.99
CA ALA A 163 -16.77 23.35 10.87
C ALA A 163 -15.36 22.77 10.90
N GLU A 164 -14.72 22.68 12.07
CA GLU A 164 -13.41 22.08 12.25
C GLU A 164 -13.41 20.57 12.03
N ALA A 165 -14.42 19.85 12.54
CA ALA A 165 -14.55 18.41 12.35
C ALA A 165 -14.81 17.99 10.89
N LEU A 166 -15.28 18.91 10.03
CA LEU A 166 -15.43 18.68 8.60
C LEU A 166 -14.12 18.89 7.80
N LYS A 167 -13.10 19.53 8.38
CA LYS A 167 -11.82 19.74 7.69
C LYS A 167 -11.12 18.40 7.49
N VAL A 168 -10.72 18.12 6.25
CA VAL A 168 -9.90 16.94 5.94
C VAL A 168 -8.46 17.29 6.28
N ASN A 169 -7.81 16.44 7.09
CA ASN A 169 -6.40 16.59 7.41
C ASN A 169 -5.60 15.58 6.59
N ASP A 170 -5.03 16.03 5.48
CA ASP A 170 -4.21 15.20 4.58
C ASP A 170 -2.88 14.78 5.20
N SER A 171 -2.44 15.45 6.27
CA SER A 171 -1.21 15.15 7.01
C SER A 171 -1.42 14.14 8.13
N TRP A 172 -2.65 13.66 8.36
CA TRP A 172 -2.93 12.70 9.42
C TRP A 172 -2.70 11.26 8.95
N GLY A 173 -1.45 10.82 9.03
CA GLY A 173 -1.08 9.40 8.94
C GLY A 173 -1.23 8.66 10.27
N PRO A 174 -1.10 7.32 10.29
CA PRO A 174 -0.76 6.64 11.53
C PRO A 174 0.56 7.23 12.06
N PRO A 175 0.72 7.37 13.38
CA PRO A 175 1.93 7.95 13.93
C PRO A 175 3.13 7.03 13.65
N ASP A 176 4.31 7.63 13.40
CA ASP A 176 5.53 6.88 13.04
C ASP A 176 5.97 5.89 14.12
N HIS A 177 5.61 6.14 15.38
CA HIS A 177 5.89 5.24 16.50
C HIS A 177 4.94 4.02 16.59
N ARG A 178 3.95 3.90 15.69
CA ARG A 178 3.06 2.73 15.67
C ARG A 178 3.77 1.56 14.99
N HIS A 179 4.20 0.60 15.80
CA HIS A 179 4.83 -0.62 15.29
C HIS A 179 3.85 -1.49 14.49
N VAL A 180 4.36 -2.05 13.39
CA VAL A 180 3.68 -3.12 12.64
C VAL A 180 3.83 -4.42 13.43
N PRO A 181 2.76 -5.21 13.62
CA PRO A 181 2.87 -6.51 14.28
C PRO A 181 3.88 -7.41 13.58
N MET A 182 4.83 -7.93 14.35
CA MET A 182 5.85 -8.88 13.90
C MET A 182 5.51 -10.29 14.42
N TYR A 183 5.97 -11.32 13.70
CA TYR A 183 5.78 -12.72 14.16
C TYR A 183 6.51 -13.00 15.47
N THR A 184 7.65 -12.35 15.69
CA THR A 184 8.45 -12.47 16.91
C THR A 184 8.45 -11.11 17.62
N PRO A 185 8.11 -11.04 18.91
CA PRO A 185 8.18 -9.78 19.65
C PRO A 185 9.63 -9.30 19.73
N PRO A 186 9.87 -7.97 19.79
CA PRO A 186 11.20 -7.44 20.01
C PRO A 186 11.73 -7.87 21.38
N ILE A 187 13.04 -8.12 21.46
CA ILE A 187 13.71 -8.43 22.72
C ILE A 187 13.90 -7.10 23.47
N GLU A 188 13.43 -7.04 24.72
CA GLU A 188 13.56 -5.83 25.54
C GLU A 188 15.05 -5.48 25.77
N GLY A 189 15.42 -4.23 25.48
CA GLY A 189 16.79 -3.74 25.64
C GLY A 189 17.79 -4.24 24.60
N PHE A 190 17.37 -5.04 23.61
CA PHE A 190 18.27 -5.44 22.53
C PHE A 190 18.46 -4.28 21.54
N ASP A 191 19.67 -3.74 21.54
CA ASP A 191 20.09 -2.70 20.60
C ASP A 191 21.02 -3.29 19.53
N ILE A 192 20.55 -3.31 18.29
CA ILE A 192 21.28 -3.83 17.12
C ILE A 192 22.60 -3.08 16.94
N SER A 193 22.67 -1.80 17.31
CA SER A 193 23.86 -0.97 17.12
C SER A 193 25.07 -1.46 17.92
N GLN A 194 24.84 -2.16 19.04
CA GLN A 194 25.91 -2.71 19.88
C GLN A 194 26.65 -3.89 19.20
N TYR A 195 25.99 -4.57 18.26
CA TYR A 195 26.53 -5.78 17.63
C TYR A 195 27.03 -5.56 16.20
N MET A 196 26.56 -4.52 15.51
CA MET A 196 26.99 -4.24 14.14
C MET A 196 28.45 -3.78 14.04
N ASN A 197 29.02 -3.17 15.07
CA ASN A 197 30.39 -2.63 15.05
C ASN A 197 31.47 -3.62 15.52
N MET A 198 31.09 -4.80 16.04
CA MET A 198 32.06 -5.79 16.53
C MET A 198 32.71 -6.65 15.43
N GLY A 199 32.25 -6.55 14.17
CA GLY A 199 32.71 -7.40 13.07
C GLY A 199 33.94 -6.93 12.30
N ASP A 200 34.38 -5.67 12.48
CA ASP A 200 35.41 -5.04 11.64
C ASP A 200 36.79 -4.91 12.32
N GLU A 201 36.96 -5.32 13.58
CA GLU A 201 38.23 -5.14 14.32
C GLU A 201 39.21 -6.33 14.25
N ASP A 202 38.81 -7.48 13.67
CA ASP A 202 39.63 -8.71 13.66
C ASP A 202 40.23 -9.07 12.27
N ASN A 203 40.46 -8.11 11.37
CA ASN A 203 41.05 -8.38 10.04
C ASN A 203 42.19 -7.43 9.65
#